data_AF-A0A2P8FPF3-F1
#
_entry.id   AF-A0A2P8FPF3-F1
#
_cell.length_a   1.000
_cell.length_b   1.000
_cell.length_c   1.000
_cell.angle_alpha   90.00
_cell.angle_beta   90.00
_cell.angle_gamma   90.00
#
_symmetry.space_group_name_H-M   'P 1'
#
loop_
_entity.id
_entity.type
_entity.pdbx_description
1 polymer ?
#
loop_
_entity_poly.entity_id
_entity_poly.type
_entity_poly.pdbx_seq_one_letter_code
_entity_poly.pdbx_strand_id
1 'polypeptide(L)'
;MRTRSFLISLCMIAAAIALPACSDEEFSVSDDQEILFEVNYVNYAWGFQNNGFLIDKTGRVRTYDKPKDWKFASEGPFTVAEMDERVSKTTIANYTVPANELSQYVSKMRRVSDKDFTTPASVGADMGASAFYIYRYDTGSKTYNAILLQSVGDDNVYNKDSDAKEIADWLVKVRQALL
;
A
#
# COMPACT_ATOMS: atom_id res chain seq x y z
N MET A 1 -22.24 -45.10 -63.18
CA MET A 1 -21.92 -43.66 -63.09
C MET A 1 -22.73 -43.03 -61.96
N ARG A 2 -22.01 -42.44 -61.00
CA ARG A 2 -22.39 -41.38 -60.04
C ARG A 2 -23.53 -41.61 -59.03
N THR A 3 -23.06 -42.01 -57.85
CA THR A 3 -23.56 -41.67 -56.51
C THR A 3 -24.00 -40.20 -56.38
N ARG A 4 -25.07 -39.94 -55.62
CA ARG A 4 -25.35 -38.65 -55.00
C ARG A 4 -25.64 -38.83 -53.52
N SER A 5 -24.65 -38.40 -52.74
CA SER A 5 -24.67 -38.21 -51.30
C SER A 5 -25.74 -37.19 -50.89
N PHE A 6 -26.38 -37.39 -49.73
CA PHE A 6 -26.86 -36.31 -48.88
C PHE A 6 -26.75 -36.75 -47.42
N LEU A 7 -25.73 -36.23 -46.76
CA LEU A 7 -25.48 -36.30 -45.32
C LEU A 7 -26.23 -35.13 -44.65
N ILE A 8 -27.21 -35.44 -43.80
CA ILE A 8 -27.96 -34.51 -42.92
C ILE A 8 -28.35 -35.38 -41.71
N SER A 9 -28.12 -35.10 -40.44
CA SER A 9 -27.59 -33.96 -39.71
C SER A 9 -27.01 -34.53 -38.40
N LEU A 10 -25.75 -34.24 -38.09
CA LEU A 10 -25.15 -34.56 -36.80
C LEU A 10 -25.59 -33.47 -35.81
N CYS A 11 -26.57 -33.80 -34.95
CA CYS A 11 -27.03 -32.92 -33.88
C CYS A 11 -25.92 -32.82 -32.81
N MET A 12 -24.93 -31.94 -33.03
CA MET A 12 -23.98 -31.54 -32.00
C MET A 12 -24.69 -30.65 -30.99
N ILE A 13 -25.18 -31.27 -29.92
CA ILE A 13 -25.57 -30.56 -28.70
C ILE A 13 -24.27 -30.05 -28.06
N ALA A 14 -23.88 -28.83 -28.42
CA ALA A 14 -22.88 -28.07 -27.68
C ALA A 14 -23.52 -27.67 -26.34
N ALA A 15 -23.30 -28.51 -25.32
CA ALA A 15 -23.62 -28.17 -23.95
C ALA A 15 -22.78 -26.94 -23.56
N ALA A 16 -23.45 -25.79 -23.46
CA ALA A 16 -22.88 -24.56 -22.96
C ALA A 16 -22.37 -24.81 -21.53
N ILE A 17 -21.05 -24.88 -21.39
CA ILE A 17 -20.37 -24.83 -20.10
C ILE A 17 -20.58 -23.40 -19.58
N ALA A 18 -21.64 -23.22 -18.79
CA ALA A 18 -21.78 -22.04 -17.95
C ALA A 18 -20.71 -22.14 -16.86
N LEU A 19 -19.54 -21.59 -17.12
CA LEU A 19 -18.59 -21.29 -16.07
C LEU A 19 -19.27 -20.28 -15.16
N PRO A 20 -19.43 -20.54 -13.84
CA PRO A 20 -19.75 -19.46 -12.93
C PRO A 20 -18.56 -18.51 -12.99
N ALA A 21 -18.76 -17.36 -13.64
CA ALA A 21 -17.89 -16.22 -13.47
C ALA A 21 -17.95 -15.89 -11.97
N CYS A 22 -16.92 -16.32 -11.24
CA CYS A 22 -16.65 -15.83 -9.90
C CYS A 22 -16.70 -14.32 -10.02
N SER A 23 -17.68 -13.68 -9.41
CA SER A 23 -17.67 -12.24 -9.27
C SER A 23 -16.49 -11.96 -8.37
N ASP A 24 -15.40 -11.44 -8.96
CA ASP A 24 -14.40 -10.75 -8.19
C ASP A 24 -15.16 -9.65 -7.44
N GLU A 25 -15.39 -9.84 -6.14
CA GLU A 25 -15.94 -8.76 -5.34
C GLU A 25 -14.94 -7.62 -5.42
N GLU A 26 -15.31 -6.61 -6.22
CA GLU A 26 -14.53 -5.42 -6.46
C GLU A 26 -14.34 -4.74 -5.10
N PHE A 27 -13.15 -4.94 -4.53
CA PHE A 27 -12.84 -4.42 -3.21
C PHE A 27 -12.80 -2.90 -3.28
N SER A 28 -13.79 -2.25 -2.67
CA SER A 28 -13.78 -0.82 -2.46
C SER A 28 -13.13 -0.51 -1.12
N VAL A 29 -12.04 0.26 -1.17
CA VAL A 29 -11.56 1.02 -0.02
C VAL A 29 -12.71 1.94 0.42
N SER A 30 -12.94 2.06 1.74
CA SER A 30 -13.96 2.97 2.26
C SER A 30 -13.79 4.37 1.67
N ASP A 31 -14.89 5.06 1.36
CA ASP A 31 -14.82 6.43 0.83
C ASP A 31 -14.03 7.37 1.76
N ASP A 32 -14.05 7.10 3.06
CA ASP A 32 -13.33 7.87 4.08
C ASP A 32 -11.82 7.56 4.14
N GLN A 33 -11.34 6.45 3.56
CA GLN A 33 -9.94 6.06 3.57
C GLN A 33 -9.19 6.67 2.38
N GLU A 34 -8.65 7.86 2.57
CA GLU A 34 -7.88 8.60 1.57
C GLU A 34 -6.43 8.12 1.50
N ILE A 35 -5.74 7.98 2.63
CA ILE A 35 -4.31 7.58 2.65
C ILE A 35 -4.16 6.07 2.85
N LEU A 36 -3.31 5.47 2.02
CA LEU A 36 -3.07 4.02 2.01
C LEU A 36 -1.69 3.64 2.51
N PHE A 37 -0.66 4.36 2.05
CA PHE A 37 0.74 4.02 2.31
C PHE A 37 1.52 5.25 2.75
N GLU A 38 2.52 5.03 3.59
CA GLU A 38 3.48 6.06 3.99
C GLU A 38 4.89 5.51 4.04
N VAL A 39 5.81 6.37 3.67
CA VAL A 39 7.23 6.16 3.84
C VAL A 39 7.82 7.40 4.49
N ASN A 40 8.45 7.22 5.64
CA ASN A 40 8.99 8.30 6.46
C ASN A 40 10.47 8.06 6.75
N TYR A 41 11.32 9.08 6.64
CA TYR A 41 12.71 9.08 7.09
C TYR A 41 12.90 10.12 8.18
N VAL A 42 13.48 9.69 9.31
CA VAL A 42 13.81 10.56 10.44
C VAL A 42 15.26 10.36 10.83
N ASN A 43 15.97 11.46 11.10
CA ASN A 43 17.29 11.42 11.73
C ASN A 43 17.45 12.57 12.72
N TYR A 44 18.05 12.29 13.87
CA TYR A 44 18.36 13.28 14.91
C TYR A 44 19.85 13.62 14.98
N ALA A 45 20.72 12.78 14.40
CA ALA A 45 22.13 13.03 14.36
C ALA A 45 22.43 14.23 13.45
N TRP A 46 23.28 15.14 13.93
CA TRP A 46 23.78 16.29 13.17
C TRP A 46 22.69 17.24 12.62
N GLY A 47 21.52 17.25 13.29
CA GLY A 47 20.39 18.13 12.98
C GLY A 47 19.17 17.36 12.49
N PHE A 48 18.00 17.77 12.97
CA PHE A 48 16.74 17.07 12.71
C PHE A 48 16.40 17.01 11.20
N GLN A 49 16.20 15.79 10.71
CA GLN A 49 15.64 15.48 9.39
C GLN A 49 14.32 14.75 9.58
N ASN A 50 13.32 15.14 8.79
CA ASN A 50 12.04 14.43 8.68
C ASN A 50 11.51 14.64 7.27
N ASN A 51 11.56 13.63 6.42
CA ASN A 51 11.04 13.70 5.06
C ASN A 51 10.44 12.38 4.63
N GLY A 52 9.60 12.41 3.62
CA GLY A 52 8.90 11.20 3.21
C GLY A 52 7.82 11.46 2.18
N PHE A 53 6.96 10.46 2.01
CA PHE A 53 5.79 10.58 1.15
C PHE A 53 4.62 9.74 1.63
N LEU A 54 3.42 10.15 1.21
CA LEU A 54 2.16 9.45 1.35
C LEU A 54 1.66 9.05 -0.04
N ILE A 55 0.94 7.93 -0.13
CA ILE A 55 0.20 7.53 -1.34
C ILE A 55 -1.28 7.47 -0.99
N ASP A 56 -2.09 8.22 -1.74
CA ASP A 56 -3.55 8.23 -1.58
C ASP A 56 -4.26 7.12 -2.38
N LYS A 57 -5.56 6.94 -2.16
CA LYS A 57 -6.40 5.92 -2.80
C LYS A 57 -6.50 6.05 -4.32
N THR A 58 -6.12 7.21 -4.86
CA THR A 58 -6.06 7.46 -6.30
C THR A 58 -4.67 7.20 -6.90
N GLY A 59 -3.70 6.82 -6.06
CA GLY A 59 -2.31 6.57 -6.45
C GLY A 59 -1.46 7.82 -6.51
N ARG A 60 -1.99 8.99 -6.15
CA ARG A 60 -1.21 10.23 -6.15
C ARG A 60 -0.21 10.19 -5.01
N VAL A 61 1.03 10.52 -5.33
CA VAL A 61 2.12 10.58 -4.35
C VAL A 61 2.26 12.02 -3.85
N ARG A 62 2.37 12.15 -2.53
CA ARG A 62 2.48 13.42 -1.82
C ARG A 62 3.75 13.42 -0.98
N THR A 63 4.70 14.29 -1.26
CA THR A 63 5.98 14.38 -0.54
C THR A 63 5.95 15.45 0.54
N TYR A 64 6.80 15.32 1.54
CA TYR A 64 7.04 16.34 2.55
C TYR A 64 8.51 16.40 2.93
N ASP A 65 8.99 17.59 3.28
CA ASP A 65 10.33 17.82 3.83
C ASP A 65 10.24 18.78 5.02
N LYS A 66 10.68 18.29 6.17
CA LYS A 66 10.65 18.93 7.49
C LYS A 66 9.34 19.65 7.81
N PRO A 67 8.17 18.99 7.69
CA PRO A 67 6.91 19.61 8.04
C PRO A 67 6.88 19.96 9.52
N LYS A 68 6.33 21.15 9.83
CA LYS A 68 6.15 21.61 11.21
C LYS A 68 5.07 20.77 11.90
N ASP A 69 5.30 20.44 13.17
CA ASP A 69 4.33 19.74 14.03
C ASP A 69 3.83 18.43 13.37
N TRP A 70 4.76 17.65 12.82
CA TRP A 70 4.44 16.38 12.17
C TRP A 70 4.11 15.30 13.19
N LYS A 71 2.94 14.68 13.05
CA LYS A 71 2.55 13.49 13.81
C LYS A 71 3.07 12.25 13.08
N PHE A 72 3.95 11.49 13.70
CA PHE A 72 4.50 10.25 13.15
C PHE A 72 3.47 9.13 13.19
N ALA A 73 3.50 8.24 12.19
CA ALA A 73 2.57 7.11 12.09
C ALA A 73 2.46 6.26 13.37
N SER A 74 3.55 6.13 14.12
CA SER A 74 3.62 5.43 15.41
C SER A 74 2.84 6.09 16.56
N GLU A 75 2.45 7.36 16.41
CA GLU A 75 1.64 8.11 17.40
C GLU A 75 0.13 7.90 17.20
N GLY A 76 -0.28 7.20 16.14
CA GLY A 76 -1.69 6.93 15.85
C GLY A 76 -2.39 6.04 16.89
N PRO A 77 -3.70 5.81 16.74
CA PRO A 77 -4.49 6.04 15.53
C PRO A 77 -4.86 7.51 15.28
N PHE A 78 -5.18 7.86 14.03
CA PHE A 78 -5.56 9.22 13.63
C PHE A 78 -7.03 9.33 13.25
N THR A 79 -7.69 10.40 13.67
CA THR A 79 -8.98 10.78 13.07
C THR A 79 -8.82 11.23 11.62
N VAL A 80 -9.92 11.31 10.87
CA VAL A 80 -9.91 11.88 9.50
C VAL A 80 -9.32 13.29 9.49
N ALA A 81 -9.72 14.15 10.44
CA ALA A 81 -9.24 15.52 10.52
C ALA A 81 -7.72 15.61 10.78
N GLU A 82 -7.17 14.71 11.58
CA GLU A 82 -5.72 14.65 11.82
C GLU A 82 -4.96 14.14 10.60
N MET A 83 -5.53 13.18 9.86
CA MET A 83 -4.95 12.73 8.60
C MET A 83 -4.99 13.86 7.55
N ASP A 84 -6.09 14.60 7.45
CA ASP A 84 -6.21 15.76 6.57
C ASP A 84 -5.20 16.85 6.92
N GLU A 85 -4.98 17.10 8.22
CA GLU A 85 -3.94 18.03 8.68
C GLU A 85 -2.55 17.59 8.21
N ARG A 86 -2.23 16.28 8.32
CA ARG A 86 -0.96 15.74 7.81
C ARG A 86 -0.84 15.90 6.30
N VAL A 87 -1.90 15.57 5.55
CA VAL A 87 -1.96 15.73 4.10
C VAL A 87 -1.80 17.19 3.68
N SER A 88 -2.33 18.15 4.44
CA SER A 88 -2.18 19.59 4.16
C SER A 88 -0.73 20.09 4.23
N LYS A 89 0.14 19.36 4.93
CA LYS A 89 1.58 19.67 5.08
C LYS A 89 2.43 19.04 3.97
N THR A 90 1.81 18.47 2.94
CA THR A 90 2.49 17.79 1.82
C THR A 90 2.37 18.56 0.50
N THR A 91 3.23 18.24 -0.45
CA THR A 91 3.16 18.71 -1.84
C THR A 91 2.91 17.54 -2.77
N ILE A 92 2.14 17.73 -3.84
CA ILE A 92 1.90 16.69 -4.85
C ILE A 92 3.18 16.47 -5.66
N ALA A 93 3.66 15.23 -5.72
CA ALA A 93 4.81 14.87 -6.54
C ALA A 93 4.44 14.78 -8.02
N ASN A 94 5.44 14.94 -8.91
CA ASN A 94 5.27 14.72 -10.34
C ASN A 94 5.35 13.22 -10.71
N TYR A 95 4.73 12.37 -9.88
CA TYR A 95 4.64 10.94 -10.05
C TYR A 95 3.32 10.45 -9.47
N THR A 96 2.70 9.50 -10.15
CA THR A 96 1.45 8.85 -9.72
C THR A 96 1.61 7.37 -9.97
N VAL A 97 1.28 6.56 -8.96
CA VAL A 97 1.29 5.12 -9.07
C VAL A 97 0.20 4.71 -10.07
N PRO A 98 0.53 3.92 -11.11
CA PRO A 98 -0.46 3.39 -12.04
C PRO A 98 -1.59 2.63 -11.32
N ALA A 99 -2.84 2.81 -11.74
CA ALA A 99 -4.00 2.23 -11.05
C ALA A 99 -3.94 0.69 -10.94
N ASN A 100 -3.44 0.01 -11.99
CA ASN A 100 -3.25 -1.44 -11.99
C ASN A 100 -2.20 -1.89 -10.98
N GLU A 101 -1.13 -1.12 -10.80
CA GLU A 101 -0.10 -1.37 -9.80
C GLU A 101 -0.65 -1.11 -8.39
N LEU A 102 -1.32 0.02 -8.18
CA LEU A 102 -1.92 0.37 -6.89
C LEU A 102 -2.91 -0.70 -6.40
N SER A 103 -3.79 -1.17 -7.29
CA SER A 103 -4.80 -2.19 -6.97
C SER A 103 -4.18 -3.50 -6.46
N GLN A 104 -3.03 -3.90 -7.00
CA GLN A 104 -2.30 -5.09 -6.54
C GLN A 104 -1.88 -4.94 -5.07
N TYR A 105 -1.32 -3.79 -4.70
CA TYR A 105 -0.83 -3.56 -3.33
C TYR A 105 -1.95 -3.25 -2.34
N VAL A 106 -3.03 -2.59 -2.76
CA VAL A 106 -4.26 -2.43 -1.97
C VAL A 106 -4.85 -3.79 -1.59
N SER A 107 -4.86 -4.74 -2.51
CA SER A 107 -5.37 -6.09 -2.25
C SER A 107 -4.51 -6.84 -1.22
N LYS A 108 -3.19 -6.62 -1.23
CA LYS A 108 -2.24 -7.19 -0.25
C LYS A 108 -2.38 -6.55 1.13
N MET A 109 -2.55 -5.23 1.17
CA MET A 109 -2.66 -4.44 2.41
C MET A 109 -3.69 -5.00 3.39
N ARG A 110 -4.80 -5.59 2.91
CA ARG A 110 -5.85 -6.17 3.76
C ARG A 110 -5.42 -7.37 4.59
N ARG A 111 -4.44 -8.14 4.09
CA ARG A 111 -4.00 -9.40 4.71
C ARG A 111 -2.86 -9.22 5.68
N VAL A 112 -2.13 -8.10 5.59
CA VAL A 112 -0.98 -7.78 6.43
C VAL A 112 -1.33 -7.89 7.92
N SER A 113 -0.66 -8.77 8.62
CA SER A 113 -0.76 -8.88 10.07
C SER A 113 0.06 -7.79 10.77
N ASP A 114 -0.38 -7.34 11.95
CA ASP A 114 0.34 -6.45 12.85
C ASP A 114 0.91 -7.19 14.08
N LYS A 115 0.98 -8.53 14.02
CA LYS A 115 1.23 -9.37 15.20
C LYS A 115 2.65 -9.90 15.34
N ASP A 116 3.41 -9.97 14.25
CA ASP A 116 4.70 -10.66 14.27
C ASP A 116 5.80 -9.85 13.55
N PHE A 117 6.84 -9.53 14.32
CA PHE A 117 7.98 -8.75 13.88
C PHE A 117 9.27 -9.47 14.24
N THR A 118 10.35 -9.15 13.53
CA THR A 118 11.69 -9.55 13.96
C THR A 118 12.09 -8.80 15.22
N THR A 119 12.95 -9.41 16.04
CA THR A 119 13.67 -8.65 17.06
C THR A 119 14.47 -7.52 16.39
N PRO A 120 14.50 -6.30 16.96
CA PRO A 120 15.34 -5.23 16.45
C PRO A 120 16.80 -5.68 16.34
N ALA A 121 17.42 -5.41 15.19
CA ALA A 121 18.82 -5.70 14.94
C ALA A 121 19.56 -4.39 14.66
N SER A 122 20.48 -4.03 15.55
CA SER A 122 21.34 -2.86 15.35
C SER A 122 22.29 -3.11 14.17
N VAL A 123 22.28 -2.19 13.21
CA VAL A 123 23.11 -2.28 11.99
C VAL A 123 23.99 -1.04 11.79
N GLY A 124 23.78 0.01 12.59
CA GLY A 124 24.60 1.21 12.55
C GLY A 124 24.29 2.18 13.67
N ALA A 125 24.92 3.34 13.59
CA ALA A 125 24.67 4.48 14.48
C ALA A 125 24.62 5.76 13.63
N ASP A 126 23.83 6.73 14.09
CA ASP A 126 23.64 8.05 13.47
C ASP A 126 23.09 8.03 12.03
N MET A 127 22.53 6.89 11.59
CA MET A 127 21.93 6.70 10.26
C MET A 127 20.50 7.26 10.20
N GLY A 128 19.83 7.39 11.36
CA GLY A 128 18.40 7.63 11.42
C GLY A 128 17.62 6.37 11.03
N ALA A 129 16.34 6.51 10.67
CA ALA A 129 15.49 5.39 10.27
C ALA A 129 14.50 5.77 9.17
N SER A 130 14.37 4.88 8.18
CA SER A 130 13.28 4.85 7.21
C SER A 130 12.22 3.85 7.64
N ALA A 131 11.02 4.32 7.98
CA ALA A 131 9.88 3.49 8.34
C ALA A 131 8.82 3.47 7.22
N PHE A 132 8.20 2.32 7.02
CA PHE A 132 7.25 2.04 5.96
C PHE A 132 5.95 1.56 6.58
N TYR A 133 4.83 2.17 6.23
CA TYR A 133 3.53 1.90 6.82
C TYR A 133 2.45 1.67 5.76
N ILE A 134 1.48 0.85 6.14
CA ILE A 134 0.13 0.90 5.55
C ILE A 134 -0.85 1.52 6.54
N TYR A 135 -1.95 2.04 6.03
CA TYR A 135 -3.06 2.55 6.82
C TYR A 135 -4.34 1.74 6.61
N ARG A 136 -5.02 1.47 7.71
CA ARG A 136 -6.37 0.89 7.72
C ARG A 136 -7.34 1.83 8.42
N TYR A 137 -8.33 2.30 7.69
CA TYR A 137 -9.43 3.04 8.28
C TYR A 137 -10.43 2.07 8.92
N ASP A 138 -10.68 2.27 10.21
CA ASP A 138 -11.73 1.60 10.95
C ASP A 138 -12.98 2.48 10.94
N THR A 139 -14.06 2.00 10.32
CA THR A 139 -15.32 2.75 10.20
C THR A 139 -16.09 2.84 11.52
N GLY A 140 -15.84 1.93 12.46
CA GLY A 140 -16.45 1.92 13.79
C GLY A 140 -15.86 2.99 14.70
N SER A 141 -14.53 3.09 14.74
CA SER A 141 -13.83 4.13 15.51
C SER A 141 -13.61 5.43 14.72
N LYS A 142 -13.81 5.42 13.39
CA LYS A 142 -13.52 6.53 12.46
C LYS A 142 -12.07 6.98 12.51
N THR A 143 -11.15 6.02 12.56
CA THR A 143 -9.73 6.30 12.69
C THR A 143 -8.86 5.46 11.76
N TYR A 144 -7.75 6.05 11.34
CA TYR A 144 -6.65 5.42 10.64
C TYR A 144 -5.71 4.74 11.63
N ASN A 145 -5.54 3.43 11.49
CA ASN A 145 -4.54 2.64 12.19
C ASN A 145 -3.35 2.40 11.26
N ALA A 146 -2.15 2.81 11.69
CA ALA A 146 -0.92 2.53 10.96
C ALA A 146 -0.40 1.12 11.32
N ILE A 147 0.02 0.36 10.32
CA ILE A 147 0.72 -0.91 10.52
C ILE A 147 2.11 -0.79 9.94
N LEU A 148 3.13 -1.02 10.77
CA LEU A 148 4.53 -1.03 10.35
C LEU A 148 4.79 -2.24 9.44
N LEU A 149 5.41 -1.97 8.29
CA LEU A 149 5.88 -2.98 7.36
C LEU A 149 7.36 -3.29 7.60
N GLN A 150 8.18 -2.24 7.69
CA GLN A 150 9.57 -2.32 8.10
C GLN A 150 10.07 -0.97 8.59
N SER A 151 11.14 -1.00 9.40
CA SER A 151 11.98 0.13 9.74
C SER A 151 13.43 -0.25 9.46
N VAL A 152 14.16 0.57 8.71
CA VAL A 152 15.56 0.33 8.35
C VAL A 152 16.41 1.55 8.63
N GLY A 153 17.56 1.39 9.31
CA GLY A 153 18.28 2.53 9.87
C GLY A 153 19.29 2.13 10.93
N ASP A 154 19.33 2.86 12.04
CA ASP A 154 20.12 2.52 13.23
C ASP A 154 19.81 1.09 13.71
N ASP A 155 18.51 0.79 13.82
CA ASP A 155 17.97 -0.55 14.03
C ASP A 155 17.07 -0.96 12.86
N ASN A 156 17.16 -2.24 12.53
CA ASN A 156 16.29 -2.88 11.55
C ASN A 156 15.19 -3.71 12.24
N VAL A 157 13.94 -3.48 11.84
CA VAL A 157 12.76 -4.23 12.26
C VAL A 157 11.92 -4.55 11.03
N TYR A 158 11.50 -5.80 10.88
CA TYR A 158 10.67 -6.24 9.75
C TYR A 158 9.41 -6.92 10.25
N ASN A 159 8.28 -6.61 9.63
CA ASN A 159 7.07 -7.39 9.73
C ASN A 159 7.31 -8.74 9.04
N LYS A 160 6.98 -9.85 9.70
CA LYS A 160 7.22 -11.21 9.15
C LYS A 160 6.18 -11.66 8.13
N ASP A 161 5.11 -10.90 7.95
CA ASP A 161 4.11 -11.14 6.93
C ASP A 161 4.70 -10.97 5.52
N SER A 162 4.48 -11.95 4.63
CA SER A 162 5.00 -11.91 3.26
C SER A 162 4.41 -10.76 2.45
N ASP A 163 3.13 -10.43 2.63
CA ASP A 163 2.51 -9.29 1.95
C ASP A 163 3.10 -7.97 2.47
N ALA A 164 3.46 -7.89 3.76
CA ALA A 164 4.11 -6.70 4.30
C ALA A 164 5.48 -6.47 3.66
N LYS A 165 6.27 -7.54 3.51
CA LYS A 165 7.56 -7.49 2.81
C LYS A 165 7.40 -7.02 1.36
N GLU A 166 6.45 -7.60 0.63
CA GLU A 166 6.24 -7.24 -0.78
C GLU A 166 5.80 -5.78 -0.96
N ILE A 167 4.94 -5.27 -0.08
CA ILE A 167 4.54 -3.85 -0.08
C ILE A 167 5.74 -2.96 0.26
N ALA A 168 6.56 -3.34 1.25
CA ALA A 168 7.74 -2.56 1.61
C ALA A 168 8.76 -2.49 0.47
N ASP A 169 9.05 -3.62 -0.18
CA ASP A 169 9.94 -3.69 -1.35
C ASP A 169 9.41 -2.83 -2.51
N TRP A 170 8.10 -2.78 -2.68
CA TRP A 170 7.45 -1.91 -3.66
C TRP A 170 7.59 -0.42 -3.33
N LEU A 171 7.35 -0.04 -2.08
CA LEU A 171 7.50 1.34 -1.62
C LEU A 171 8.94 1.85 -1.76
N VAL A 172 9.95 0.97 -1.67
CA VAL A 172 11.34 1.31 -2.01
C VAL A 172 11.47 1.69 -3.49
N LYS A 173 10.83 0.96 -4.41
CA LYS A 173 10.83 1.29 -5.85
C LYS A 173 10.08 2.60 -6.13
N VAL A 174 8.94 2.83 -5.48
CA VAL A 174 8.23 4.12 -5.57
C VAL A 174 9.13 5.26 -5.13
N ARG A 175 9.84 5.11 -4.00
CA ARG A 175 10.80 6.12 -3.54
C ARG A 175 11.88 6.42 -4.57
N GLN A 176 12.43 5.39 -5.23
CA GLN A 176 13.45 5.56 -6.27
C GLN A 176 12.94 6.34 -7.49
N ALA A 177 11.65 6.21 -7.83
CA ALA A 177 11.03 6.97 -8.92
C ALA A 177 10.76 8.45 -8.59
N LEU A 178 10.89 8.85 -7.31
CA LEU A 178 10.74 10.24 -6.86
C LEU A 178 12.06 11.02 -6.82
N LEU A 179 13.20 10.33 -6.98
CA LEU A 179 14.55 10.92 -7.03
C LEU A 179 14.91 11.34 -8.45
#